data_AF-A0A2A9FEU3-F1
#
_entry.id   AF-A0A2A9FEU3-F1
#
_cell.length_a   1.000
_cell.length_b   1.000
_cell.length_c   1.000
_cell.angle_alpha   90.00
_cell.angle_beta   90.00
_cell.angle_gamma   90.00
#
_symmetry.space_group_name_H-M   'P 1'
#
loop_
_entity.id
_entity.type
_entity.pdbx_description
1 polymer ?
#
loop_
_entity_poly.entity_id
_entity_poly.type
_entity_poly.pdbx_seq_one_letter_code
_entity_poly.pdbx_strand_id
1 'polypeptide(L)'
;MIERSVEEEGHRVPNGQGPSGHAGYITPEELARRKAEQAASVVVPNPAAVVSAAQNAVRDVGVNAAVAGGRFEMDLDAMKALLPEWEAIADKLGDMCLQAQPLPGLRQPAEDPGSTVQIRAARSHALAYLASVQQQFVYAQGYVGKLKTAIDNYEKQEHTNTDAVRKQG
;
A
#
# COMPACT_ATOMS: atom_id res chain seq x y z
N MET A 1 -31.80 52.79 -32.22
CA MET A 1 -32.46 52.53 -30.92
C MET A 1 -31.54 51.55 -30.18
N ILE A 2 -30.41 51.90 -29.57
CA ILE A 2 -29.99 52.95 -28.60
C ILE A 2 -30.68 52.83 -27.22
N GLU A 3 -29.81 52.49 -26.24
CA GLU A 3 -29.82 52.71 -24.78
C GLU A 3 -30.59 51.79 -23.82
N ARG A 4 -29.84 51.09 -22.93
CA ARG A 4 -29.62 51.55 -21.54
C ARG A 4 -28.44 50.84 -20.84
N SER A 5 -27.55 51.64 -20.26
CA SER A 5 -26.50 51.33 -19.29
C SER A 5 -27.01 51.47 -17.85
N VAL A 6 -26.41 50.72 -16.90
CA VAL A 6 -26.18 51.03 -15.47
C VAL A 6 -25.01 50.08 -15.04
N GLU A 7 -23.74 50.51 -14.93
CA GLU A 7 -23.04 51.17 -13.80
C GLU A 7 -23.15 50.42 -12.45
N GLU A 8 -22.11 49.68 -12.04
CA GLU A 8 -21.03 50.07 -11.09
C GLU A 8 -21.37 49.81 -9.60
N GLU A 9 -20.65 48.85 -8.99
CA GLU A 9 -20.18 48.79 -7.60
C GLU A 9 -19.50 47.39 -7.45
N GLY A 10 -18.24 47.21 -7.07
CA GLY A 10 -17.47 47.97 -6.10
C GLY A 10 -17.09 47.04 -4.94
N HIS A 11 -16.16 46.10 -5.14
CA HIS A 11 -15.38 45.56 -4.02
C HIS A 11 -13.96 45.15 -4.42
N ARG A 12 -13.00 45.97 -3.97
CA ARG A 12 -11.56 45.74 -4.04
C ARG A 12 -11.06 45.44 -2.62
N VAL A 13 -10.47 44.25 -2.45
CA VAL A 13 -9.35 43.79 -1.56
C VAL A 13 -9.47 43.93 -0.01
N PRO A 14 -8.82 43.04 0.80
CA PRO A 14 -7.37 42.79 0.78
C PRO A 14 -6.88 41.33 0.89
N ASN A 15 -5.76 41.10 0.21
CA ASN A 15 -4.56 40.35 0.64
C ASN A 15 -4.65 39.46 1.89
N GLY A 16 -4.32 38.18 1.72
CA GLY A 16 -4.00 37.26 2.82
C GLY A 16 -3.42 35.95 2.30
N GLN A 17 -2.08 35.86 2.29
CA GLN A 17 -1.27 34.65 2.25
C GLN A 17 -1.55 33.62 1.14
N GLY A 18 -0.76 33.69 0.06
CA GLY A 18 -0.41 32.47 -0.66
C GLY A 18 0.44 31.57 0.25
N PRO A 19 0.34 30.24 0.17
CA PRO A 19 1.43 29.38 0.57
C PRO A 19 2.41 29.33 -0.61
N SER A 20 3.39 30.22 -0.56
CA SER A 20 4.73 29.94 -1.05
C SER A 20 5.21 28.61 -0.43
N GLY A 21 5.53 27.61 -1.26
CA GLY A 21 6.09 26.36 -0.76
C GLY A 21 6.19 25.24 -1.79
N HIS A 22 7.22 25.30 -2.64
CA HIS A 22 7.83 24.20 -3.39
C HIS A 22 7.03 23.47 -4.48
N ALA A 23 7.52 23.63 -5.72
CA ALA A 23 7.28 22.69 -6.80
C ALA A 23 7.58 21.25 -6.34
N GLY A 24 6.61 20.34 -6.47
CA GLY A 24 6.84 18.90 -6.50
C GLY A 24 6.33 18.06 -5.33
N TYR A 25 5.80 18.63 -4.24
CA TYR A 25 5.27 17.83 -3.13
C TYR A 25 3.74 17.89 -3.07
N ILE A 26 3.10 16.88 -3.67
CA ILE A 26 1.72 16.50 -3.31
C ILE A 26 1.83 15.85 -1.93
N THR A 27 1.06 16.34 -0.96
CA THR A 27 1.07 15.76 0.39
C THR A 27 0.56 14.31 0.35
N PRO A 28 1.00 13.43 1.26
CA PRO A 28 0.55 12.03 1.27
C PRO A 28 -0.97 11.88 1.35
N GLU A 29 -1.64 12.80 2.07
CA GLU A 29 -3.09 12.87 2.18
C GLU A 29 -3.74 13.20 0.82
N GLU A 30 -3.18 14.15 0.09
CA GLU A 30 -3.72 14.59 -1.19
C GLU A 30 -3.44 13.59 -2.32
N LEU A 31 -2.35 12.83 -2.21
CA LEU A 31 -2.09 11.66 -3.06
C LEU A 31 -3.08 10.52 -2.80
N ALA A 32 -3.39 10.25 -1.53
CA ALA A 32 -4.38 9.23 -1.15
C ALA A 32 -5.77 9.61 -1.66
N ARG A 33 -6.15 10.90 -1.57
CA ARG A 33 -7.44 11.39 -2.07
C ARG A 33 -7.56 11.25 -3.58
N ARG A 34 -6.52 11.61 -4.34
CA ARG A 34 -6.51 11.43 -5.80
C ARG A 34 -6.52 9.95 -6.22
N LYS A 35 -5.81 9.08 -5.49
CA LYS A 35 -5.87 7.62 -5.73
C LYS A 35 -7.27 7.07 -5.47
N ALA A 36 -7.94 7.52 -4.41
CA ALA A 36 -9.32 7.13 -4.12
C ALA A 36 -10.30 7.63 -5.20
N GLU A 37 -10.15 8.87 -5.67
CA GLU A 37 -10.94 9.45 -6.75
C GLU A 37 -10.70 8.73 -8.09
N GLN A 38 -9.45 8.37 -8.41
CA GLN A 38 -9.15 7.57 -9.60
C GLN A 38 -9.71 6.15 -9.51
N ALA A 39 -9.60 5.50 -8.36
CA ALA A 39 -10.21 4.19 -8.11
C ALA A 39 -11.73 4.23 -8.26
N ALA A 40 -12.38 5.34 -7.88
CA ALA A 40 -13.81 5.54 -8.04
C ALA A 40 -14.25 5.80 -9.50
N SER A 41 -13.37 6.35 -10.36
CA SER A 41 -13.71 6.64 -11.76
C SER A 41 -13.58 5.46 -12.73
N VAL A 42 -12.97 4.34 -12.29
CA VAL A 42 -12.81 3.14 -13.11
C VAL A 42 -14.08 2.29 -13.03
N VAL A 43 -15.13 2.72 -13.74
CA VAL A 43 -16.39 1.97 -13.93
C VAL A 43 -16.22 0.79 -14.91
N VAL A 44 -14.99 0.48 -15.36
CA VAL A 44 -14.70 -0.72 -16.16
C VAL A 44 -13.51 -1.46 -15.56
N PRO A 45 -13.67 -2.71 -15.06
CA PRO A 45 -12.57 -3.48 -14.49
C PRO A 45 -11.53 -3.79 -15.58
N ASN A 46 -10.45 -3.01 -15.64
CA ASN A 46 -9.32 -3.31 -16.50
C ASN A 46 -8.32 -4.18 -15.72
N PRO A 47 -8.10 -5.45 -16.11
CA PRO A 47 -7.14 -6.34 -15.43
C PRO A 47 -5.71 -5.79 -15.45
N ALA A 48 -5.35 -4.93 -16.42
CA ALA A 48 -4.05 -4.26 -16.45
C ALA A 48 -3.87 -3.25 -15.32
N ALA A 49 -4.95 -2.65 -14.81
CA ALA A 49 -4.92 -1.74 -13.66
C ALA A 49 -4.64 -2.48 -12.35
N VAL A 50 -5.05 -3.75 -12.25
CA VAL A 50 -4.79 -4.60 -11.08
C VAL A 50 -3.33 -5.07 -11.06
N VAL A 51 -2.76 -5.44 -12.21
CA VAL A 51 -1.35 -5.82 -12.32
C VAL A 51 -0.42 -4.62 -12.06
N SER A 52 -0.76 -3.43 -12.55
CA SER A 52 0.03 -2.23 -12.31
C SER A 52 -0.06 -1.76 -10.85
N ALA A 53 -1.20 -1.92 -10.19
CA ALA A 53 -1.33 -1.67 -8.75
C ALA A 53 -0.42 -2.60 -7.92
N ALA A 54 -0.36 -3.90 -8.26
CA ALA A 54 0.52 -4.85 -7.61
C ALA A 54 2.02 -4.50 -7.79
N GLN A 55 2.42 -4.11 -9.00
CA GLN A 55 3.81 -3.69 -9.27
C GLN A 55 4.19 -2.40 -8.54
N ASN A 56 3.26 -1.46 -8.41
CA ASN A 56 3.49 -0.20 -7.68
C ASN A 56 3.60 -0.44 -6.17
N ALA A 57 2.82 -1.37 -5.61
CA ALA A 57 2.94 -1.74 -4.19
C ALA A 57 4.32 -2.31 -3.85
N VAL A 58 4.91 -3.14 -4.73
CA VAL A 58 6.27 -3.67 -4.54
C VAL A 58 7.33 -2.54 -4.56
N ARG A 59 7.16 -1.55 -5.44
CA ARG A 59 8.05 -0.37 -5.49
C ARG A 59 7.91 0.52 -4.26
N ASP A 60 6.68 0.73 -3.76
CA ASP A 60 6.42 1.53 -2.56
C ASP A 60 7.01 0.87 -1.30
N VAL A 61 7.06 -0.47 -1.21
CA VAL A 61 7.78 -1.18 -0.13
C VAL A 61 9.29 -0.92 -0.17
N GLY A 62 9.88 -0.86 -1.36
CA GLY A 62 11.29 -0.52 -1.54
C GLY A 62 11.61 0.94 -1.20
N VAL A 63 10.72 1.86 -1.58
CA VAL A 63 10.89 3.31 -1.32
C VAL A 63 10.66 3.64 0.16
N ASN A 64 9.65 3.07 0.82
CA ASN A 64 9.42 3.28 2.24
C ASN A 64 10.52 2.66 3.13
N ALA A 65 11.21 1.61 2.66
CA ALA A 65 12.40 1.10 3.35
C ALA A 65 13.57 2.10 3.33
N ALA A 66 13.66 2.97 2.32
CA ALA A 66 14.72 3.97 2.20
C ALA A 66 14.47 5.25 3.02
N VAL A 67 13.24 5.51 3.48
CA VAL A 67 12.84 6.72 4.25
C VAL A 67 12.94 6.52 5.77
N ALA A 68 13.32 5.33 6.25
CA ALA A 68 13.53 5.03 7.67
C ALA A 68 14.83 5.64 8.25
N GLY A 69 15.09 6.92 8.00
CA GLY A 69 16.15 7.72 8.61
C GLY A 69 15.85 8.22 10.03
N GLY A 70 14.69 7.85 10.60
CA GLY A 70 14.36 8.05 12.01
C GLY A 70 14.58 6.76 12.79
N ARG A 71 15.48 6.79 13.78
CA ARG A 71 15.80 5.64 14.66
C ARG A 71 14.60 5.28 15.53
N PHE A 72 13.66 4.50 15.01
CA PHE A 72 12.82 3.67 15.84
C PHE A 72 13.63 2.44 16.21
N GLU A 73 14.32 2.50 17.35
CA GLU A 73 14.95 1.32 17.96
C GLU A 73 13.82 0.51 18.62
N MET A 74 13.32 -0.50 17.91
CA MET A 74 12.44 -1.50 18.52
C MET A 74 13.30 -2.41 19.39
N ASP A 75 12.82 -2.70 20.60
CA ASP A 75 13.50 -3.59 21.53
C ASP A 75 13.67 -5.00 20.94
N LEU A 76 14.81 -5.64 21.23
CA LEU A 76 15.15 -6.96 20.67
C LEU A 76 14.14 -8.02 21.09
N ASP A 77 13.68 -7.99 22.35
CA ASP A 77 12.69 -8.94 22.84
C ASP A 77 11.33 -8.70 22.18
N ALA A 78 10.95 -7.44 21.95
CA ALA A 78 9.76 -7.11 21.17
C ALA A 78 9.86 -7.62 19.72
N MET A 79 11.01 -7.48 19.06
CA MET A 79 11.23 -8.03 17.71
C MET A 79 11.08 -9.55 17.69
N LYS A 80 11.68 -10.25 18.66
CA LYS A 80 11.62 -11.71 18.79
C LYS A 80 10.21 -12.20 19.11
N ALA A 81 9.44 -11.46 19.89
CA ALA A 81 8.06 -11.76 20.21
C ALA A 81 7.13 -11.60 18.99
N LEU A 82 7.33 -10.54 18.21
CA LEU A 82 6.51 -10.24 17.03
C LEU A 82 6.82 -11.14 15.81
N LEU A 83 8.04 -11.63 15.70
CA LEU A 83 8.46 -12.46 14.57
C LEU A 83 7.54 -13.67 14.31
N PRO A 84 7.26 -14.56 15.28
CA PRO A 84 6.39 -15.71 15.05
C PRO A 84 4.95 -15.32 14.71
N GLU A 85 4.45 -14.20 15.23
CA GLU A 85 3.10 -13.70 14.88
C GLU A 85 3.03 -13.29 13.40
N TRP A 86 4.04 -12.55 12.93
CA TRP A 86 4.13 -12.14 11.52
C TRP A 86 4.39 -13.31 10.57
N GLU A 87 5.14 -14.32 11.00
CA GLU A 87 5.31 -15.57 10.26
C GLU A 87 3.97 -16.30 10.11
N ALA A 88 3.21 -16.45 11.20
CA ALA A 88 1.88 -17.07 11.15
C ALA A 88 0.89 -16.30 10.25
N ILE A 89 0.96 -14.96 10.25
CA ILE A 89 0.17 -14.13 9.34
C ILE A 89 0.58 -14.36 7.88
N ALA A 90 1.88 -14.38 7.59
CA ALA A 90 2.40 -14.64 6.25
C ALA A 90 1.98 -16.02 5.76
N ASP A 91 2.10 -17.05 6.60
CA ASP A 91 1.71 -18.42 6.25
C ASP A 91 0.21 -18.51 5.93
N LYS A 92 -0.65 -17.92 6.78
CA LYS A 92 -2.09 -17.88 6.55
C LYS A 92 -2.45 -17.15 5.26
N LEU A 93 -1.78 -16.04 4.94
CA LEU A 93 -1.98 -15.31 3.69
C LEU A 93 -1.49 -16.12 2.48
N GLY A 94 -0.43 -16.92 2.65
CA GLY A 94 0.04 -17.89 1.66
C GLY A 94 -1.02 -18.94 1.36
N ASP A 95 -1.62 -19.53 2.39
CA ASP A 95 -2.73 -20.48 2.25
C ASP A 95 -3.94 -19.86 1.54
N MET A 96 -4.28 -18.62 1.92
CA MET A 96 -5.36 -17.88 1.26
C MET A 96 -5.06 -17.62 -0.22
N CYS A 97 -3.81 -17.34 -0.59
CA CYS A 97 -3.41 -17.22 -2.00
C CYS A 97 -3.64 -18.53 -2.76
N LEU A 98 -3.24 -19.67 -2.18
CA LEU A 98 -3.43 -20.99 -2.79
C LEU A 98 -4.92 -21.31 -2.98
N GLN A 99 -5.75 -21.02 -1.98
CA GLN A 99 -7.20 -21.23 -2.04
C GLN A 99 -7.90 -20.27 -3.02
N ALA A 100 -7.39 -19.05 -3.17
CA ALA A 100 -7.96 -18.05 -4.07
C ALA A 100 -7.59 -18.28 -5.55
N GLN A 101 -6.47 -18.94 -5.82
CA GLN A 101 -5.95 -19.17 -7.17
C GLN A 101 -6.96 -19.80 -8.17
N PRO A 102 -7.79 -20.79 -7.81
CA PRO A 102 -8.78 -21.35 -8.74
C PRO A 102 -10.02 -20.48 -8.96
N LEU A 103 -10.31 -19.49 -8.11
CA LEU A 103 -11.57 -18.73 -8.14
C LEU A 103 -11.83 -17.97 -9.47
N PRO A 104 -10.83 -17.36 -10.13
CA PRO A 104 -11.05 -16.76 -11.46
C PRO A 104 -11.47 -17.78 -12.53
N GLY A 105 -11.19 -19.07 -12.31
CA GLY A 105 -11.53 -20.17 -13.20
C GLY A 105 -12.94 -20.76 -12.98
N LEU A 106 -13.76 -20.18 -12.10
CA LEU A 106 -15.12 -20.67 -11.85
C LEU A 106 -15.94 -20.77 -13.15
N ARG A 107 -16.72 -21.85 -13.25
CA ARG A 107 -17.60 -22.12 -14.39
C ARG A 107 -18.97 -21.48 -14.18
N GLN A 108 -19.58 -21.12 -15.29
CA GLN A 108 -20.94 -20.60 -15.31
C GLN A 108 -21.93 -21.69 -14.88
N PRO A 109 -22.94 -21.39 -14.03
CA PRO A 109 -23.88 -22.38 -13.52
C PRO A 109 -24.94 -22.82 -14.55
N ALA A 110 -25.37 -21.93 -15.45
CA ALA A 110 -26.33 -22.23 -16.51
C ALA A 110 -26.11 -21.35 -17.74
N GLU A 111 -26.54 -21.81 -18.92
CA GLU A 111 -26.38 -21.10 -20.20
C GLU A 111 -27.48 -20.04 -20.45
N ASP A 112 -27.74 -19.21 -19.44
CA ASP A 112 -28.67 -18.08 -19.54
C ASP A 112 -27.95 -16.72 -19.41
N PRO A 113 -28.55 -15.61 -19.91
CA PRO A 113 -27.95 -14.29 -19.82
C PRO A 113 -27.68 -13.82 -18.39
N GLY A 114 -28.54 -14.18 -17.43
CA GLY A 114 -28.38 -13.82 -16.02
C GLY A 114 -27.15 -14.47 -15.42
N SER A 115 -26.99 -15.79 -15.64
CA SER A 115 -25.80 -16.54 -15.24
C SER A 115 -24.52 -15.99 -15.88
N THR A 116 -24.58 -15.49 -17.11
CA THR A 116 -23.43 -14.88 -17.81
C THR A 116 -22.95 -13.61 -17.10
N VAL A 117 -23.88 -12.75 -16.67
CA VAL A 117 -23.54 -11.53 -15.93
C VAL A 117 -22.99 -11.86 -14.55
N GLN A 118 -23.62 -12.81 -13.84
CA GLN A 118 -23.19 -13.22 -12.50
C GLN A 118 -21.79 -13.84 -12.52
N ILE A 119 -21.50 -14.74 -13.46
CA ILE A 119 -20.17 -15.36 -13.53
C ILE A 119 -19.09 -14.33 -13.88
N ARG A 120 -19.41 -13.33 -14.70
CA ARG A 120 -18.47 -12.23 -14.99
C ARG A 120 -18.14 -11.45 -13.72
N ALA A 121 -19.16 -11.04 -12.95
CA ALA A 121 -18.96 -10.34 -11.69
C ALA A 121 -18.17 -11.18 -10.68
N ALA A 122 -18.51 -12.47 -10.55
CA ALA A 122 -17.80 -13.40 -9.66
C ALA A 122 -16.32 -13.53 -10.02
N ARG A 123 -15.99 -13.67 -11.32
CA ARG A 123 -14.60 -13.73 -11.79
C ARG A 123 -13.85 -12.43 -11.55
N SER A 124 -14.48 -11.28 -11.81
CA SER A 124 -13.88 -9.97 -11.53
C SER A 124 -13.57 -9.80 -10.04
N HIS A 125 -14.50 -10.19 -9.17
CA HIS A 125 -14.28 -10.15 -7.72
C HIS A 125 -13.18 -11.13 -7.30
N ALA A 126 -13.17 -12.35 -7.84
CA ALA A 126 -12.13 -13.35 -7.56
C ALA A 126 -10.73 -12.85 -7.92
N LEU A 127 -10.58 -12.16 -9.06
CA LEU A 127 -9.31 -11.55 -9.47
C LEU A 127 -8.87 -10.45 -8.51
N ALA A 128 -9.79 -9.55 -8.13
CA ALA A 128 -9.49 -8.47 -7.19
C ALA A 128 -9.10 -9.01 -5.80
N TYR A 129 -9.82 -10.03 -5.32
CA TYR A 129 -9.53 -10.70 -4.07
C TYR A 129 -8.15 -11.37 -4.09
N LEU A 130 -7.86 -12.17 -5.13
CA LEU A 130 -6.56 -12.82 -5.29
C LEU A 130 -5.41 -11.79 -5.27
N ALA A 131 -5.54 -10.70 -6.03
CA ALA A 131 -4.53 -9.64 -6.07
C ALA A 131 -4.33 -8.98 -4.69
N SER A 132 -5.42 -8.72 -3.96
CA SER A 132 -5.37 -8.15 -2.60
C SER A 132 -4.64 -9.07 -1.62
N VAL A 133 -4.98 -10.36 -1.60
CA VAL A 133 -4.34 -11.33 -0.70
C VAL A 133 -2.86 -11.49 -1.05
N GLN A 134 -2.50 -11.52 -2.35
CA GLN A 134 -1.11 -11.55 -2.79
C GLN A 134 -0.31 -10.33 -2.31
N GLN A 135 -0.90 -9.13 -2.39
CA GLN A 135 -0.26 -7.92 -1.89
C GLN A 135 -0.02 -7.98 -0.38
N GLN A 136 -1.01 -8.46 0.37
CA GLN A 136 -0.90 -8.64 1.83
C GLN A 136 0.18 -9.67 2.18
N PHE A 137 0.22 -10.78 1.45
CA PHE A 137 1.22 -11.83 1.63
C PHE A 137 2.64 -11.31 1.41
N VAL A 138 2.88 -10.60 0.30
CA VAL A 138 4.18 -9.98 -0.02
C VAL A 138 4.58 -8.98 1.06
N TYR A 139 3.64 -8.17 1.55
CA TYR A 139 3.90 -7.25 2.64
C TYR A 139 4.31 -7.98 3.93
N ALA A 140 3.55 -8.99 4.35
CA ALA A 140 3.83 -9.76 5.56
C ALA A 140 5.20 -10.47 5.47
N GLN A 141 5.50 -11.14 4.35
CA GLN A 141 6.82 -11.75 4.13
C GLN A 141 7.95 -10.74 4.15
N GLY A 142 7.75 -9.57 3.53
CA GLY A 142 8.74 -8.49 3.56
C GLY A 142 8.99 -7.98 4.98
N TYR A 143 7.97 -7.90 5.82
CA TYR A 143 8.08 -7.51 7.22
C TYR A 143 8.83 -8.57 8.05
N VAL A 144 8.50 -9.85 7.89
CA VAL A 144 9.24 -10.98 8.48
C VAL A 144 10.73 -10.89 8.13
N GLY A 145 11.06 -10.68 6.86
CA GLY A 145 12.46 -10.55 6.41
C GLY A 145 13.19 -9.38 7.07
N LYS A 146 12.52 -8.24 7.25
CA LYS A 146 13.08 -7.08 7.95
C LYS A 146 13.29 -7.35 9.43
N LEU A 147 12.36 -8.02 10.11
CA LEU A 147 12.51 -8.41 11.52
C LEU A 147 13.71 -9.35 11.71
N LYS A 148 13.84 -10.39 10.88
CA LYS A 148 14.99 -11.31 10.93
C LYS A 148 16.31 -10.56 10.75
N THR A 149 16.37 -9.71 9.73
CA THR A 149 17.57 -8.89 9.47
C THR A 149 17.91 -7.97 10.64
N ALA A 150 16.90 -7.35 11.27
CA ALA A 150 17.10 -6.47 12.41
C ALA A 150 17.62 -7.24 13.64
N ILE A 151 16.99 -8.38 13.97
CA ILE A 151 17.41 -9.27 15.06
C ILE A 151 18.87 -9.70 14.86
N ASP A 152 19.21 -10.21 13.66
CA ASP A 152 20.56 -10.66 13.34
C ASP A 152 21.60 -9.54 13.49
N ASN A 153 21.26 -8.32 13.09
CA ASN A 153 22.14 -7.17 13.20
C ASN A 153 22.38 -6.76 14.65
N TYR A 154 21.33 -6.76 15.48
CA TYR A 154 21.45 -6.47 16.91
C TYR A 154 22.31 -7.51 17.63
N GLU A 155 22.08 -8.81 17.38
CA GLU A 155 22.86 -9.88 18.02
C GLU A 155 24.35 -9.81 17.65
N LYS A 156 24.67 -9.53 16.37
CA LYS A 156 26.06 -9.35 15.92
C LYS A 156 26.75 -8.14 16.58
N GLN A 157 26.03 -7.04 16.76
CA GLN A 157 26.56 -5.86 17.44
C GLN A 157 26.84 -6.16 18.93
N GLU A 158 25.93 -6.85 19.61
CA GLU A 158 26.08 -7.21 21.02
C GLU A 158 27.29 -8.14 21.25
N HIS A 159 27.45 -9.14 20.39
CA HIS A 159 28.63 -10.02 20.43
C HIS A 159 29.94 -9.25 20.23
N THR A 160 29.97 -8.33 19.27
CA THR A 160 31.16 -7.50 19.00
C THR A 160 31.51 -6.61 20.19
N ASN A 161 30.51 -5.99 20.83
CA ASN A 161 30.70 -5.15 22.01
C ASN A 161 31.20 -5.96 23.20
N THR A 162 30.62 -7.14 23.45
CA THR A 162 31.02 -8.02 24.55
C THR A 162 32.47 -8.51 24.39
N ASP A 163 32.87 -8.87 23.18
CA ASP A 163 34.23 -9.33 22.88
C ASP A 163 35.26 -8.19 23.00
N ALA A 164 34.89 -6.96 22.63
CA ALA A 164 35.75 -5.79 22.79
C ALA A 164 35.99 -5.45 24.27
N VAL A 165 34.95 -5.50 25.10
CA VAL A 165 35.04 -5.26 26.55
C VAL A 165 35.91 -6.33 27.23
N ARG A 166 35.74 -7.61 26.87
CA ARG A 166 36.54 -8.71 27.42
C ARG A 166 38.03 -8.61 27.09
N LYS A 167 38.40 -8.00 25.95
CA LYS A 167 39.81 -7.84 25.55
C LYS A 167 40.53 -6.65 26.21
N GLN A 168 39.79 -5.72 26.80
CA GLN A 168 40.34 -4.51 27.42
C GLN A 168 40.37 -4.55 28.96
N GLY A 169 39.71 -5.53 29.59
CA GLY A 169 39.78 -5.80 31.03
C GLY A 169 40.73 -6.94 31.35
#